data_AF-A0A920MBC1-F1
#
_entry.id   AF-A0A920MBC1-F1
#
_cell.length_a   1.000
_cell.length_b   1.000
_cell.length_c   1.000
_cell.angle_alpha   90.00
_cell.angle_beta   90.00
_cell.angle_gamma   90.00
#
_symmetry.space_group_name_H-M   'P 1'
#
loop_
_entity.id
_entity.type
_entity.pdbx_description
1 polymer ?
#
loop_
_entity_poly.entity_id
_entity_poly.type
_entity_poly.pdbx_seq_one_letter_code
_entity_poly.pdbx_strand_id
1 'polypeptide(L)'
;MVVVNYLHRPLTENLLEPLEPGGLLIYETFARGNENFSRPRNPDHLLKSGELLQWFWEDFIIAYEQEFGRSPVPGSDPGICAVTISINR
;
A
#
# COMPACT_ATOMS: atom_id res chain seq x y z
N MET A 1 -3.55 3.19 -12.71
CA MET A 1 -3.68 4.13 -11.59
C MET A 1 -2.55 3.90 -10.60
N VAL A 2 -2.02 4.96 -9.99
CA VAL A 2 -0.97 4.88 -8.98
C VAL A 2 -1.45 5.58 -7.72
N VAL A 3 -1.39 4.90 -6.58
CA VAL A 3 -1.70 5.44 -5.25
C VAL A 3 -0.46 5.28 -4.39
N VAL A 4 0.05 6.39 -3.86
CA VAL A 4 1.29 6.43 -3.06
C VAL A 4 1.06 7.20 -1.76
N ASN A 5 1.61 6.71 -0.65
CA ASN A 5 1.59 7.37 0.66
C ASN A 5 0.18 7.79 1.12
N TYR A 6 -0.83 7.01 0.74
CA TYR A 6 -2.22 7.32 1.00
C TYR A 6 -2.97 6.09 1.48
N LEU A 7 -3.78 6.25 2.52
CA LEU A 7 -4.64 5.22 3.05
C LEU A 7 -5.98 5.82 3.46
N HIS A 8 -7.03 5.47 2.73
CA HIS A 8 -8.40 5.80 3.07
C HIS A 8 -9.30 4.58 2.79
N ARG A 9 -9.53 3.79 3.85
CA ARG A 9 -10.28 2.52 3.78
C ARG A 9 -11.67 2.64 3.14
N PRO A 10 -12.44 3.72 3.30
CA PRO A 10 -13.71 3.85 2.58
C PRO A 10 -13.58 3.86 1.05
N LEU A 11 -12.41 4.13 0.46
CA LEU A 11 -12.25 4.07 -1.00
C LEU A 11 -12.12 2.66 -1.54
N THR A 12 -11.92 1.64 -0.72
CA THR A 12 -11.65 0.27 -1.18
C THR A 12 -12.75 -0.28 -2.07
N GLU A 13 -14.01 0.06 -1.76
CA GLU A 13 -15.18 -0.40 -2.50
C GLU A 13 -15.18 0.07 -3.96
N ASN A 14 -14.67 1.29 -4.20
CA ASN A 14 -14.73 1.95 -5.51
C ASN A 14 -13.34 2.13 -6.14
N LEU A 15 -12.30 1.55 -5.55
CA LEU A 15 -10.91 1.80 -5.92
C LEU A 15 -10.60 1.37 -7.37
N LEU A 16 -11.31 0.36 -7.87
CA LEU A 16 -11.11 -0.16 -9.22
C LEU A 16 -12.04 0.47 -10.26
N GLU A 17 -13.08 1.21 -9.86
CA GLU A 17 -14.05 1.79 -10.80
C GLU A 17 -13.39 2.64 -11.90
N PRO A 18 -12.37 3.48 -11.61
CA PRO A 18 -11.73 4.30 -12.63
C PRO A 18 -10.82 3.53 -13.61
N LEU A 19 -10.61 2.23 -13.42
CA LEU A 19 -9.75 1.42 -14.28
C LEU A 19 -10.56 0.82 -15.43
N GLU A 20 -10.12 1.07 -16.66
CA GLU A 20 -10.58 0.33 -17.84
C GLU A 20 -10.16 -1.16 -17.75
N PRO A 21 -10.82 -2.07 -18.48
CA PRO A 21 -10.40 -3.47 -18.56
C PRO A 21 -8.93 -3.62 -18.99
N GLY A 22 -8.16 -4.47 -18.29
CA GLY A 22 -6.71 -4.58 -18.47
C GLY A 22 -5.92 -3.44 -17.82
N GLY A 23 -6.57 -2.60 -17.02
CA GLY A 23 -5.95 -1.52 -16.27
C GLY A 23 -5.13 -2.02 -15.09
N LEU A 24 -3.98 -1.37 -14.86
CA LEU A 24 -3.09 -1.67 -13.74
C LEU A 24 -3.32 -0.70 -12.57
N LEU A 25 -3.42 -1.21 -11.35
CA LEU A 25 -3.26 -0.42 -10.12
C LEU A 25 -1.95 -0.76 -9.44
N ILE A 26 -1.18 0.27 -9.10
CA ILE A 26 -0.04 0.21 -8.19
C ILE A 26 -0.44 0.95 -6.92
N TYR A 27 -0.44 0.27 -5.78
CA TYR A 27 -0.77 0.86 -4.48
C TYR A 27 0.42 0.68 -3.54
N GLU A 28 1.03 1.79 -3.14
CA GLU A 28 2.13 1.87 -2.18
C GLU A 28 1.72 2.71 -0.97
N THR A 29 1.80 2.17 0.24
CA THR A 29 1.55 2.96 1.45
C THR A 29 2.23 2.39 2.69
N PHE A 30 2.21 3.16 3.77
CA PHE A 30 2.78 2.79 5.06
C PHE A 30 1.93 1.74 5.80
N ALA A 31 2.64 0.86 6.51
CA ALA A 31 2.11 -0.19 7.36
C ALA A 31 2.59 -0.02 8.81
N ARG A 32 1.95 -0.76 9.71
CA ARG A 32 2.29 -0.79 11.13
C ARG A 32 3.76 -1.13 11.33
N GLY A 33 4.40 -0.43 12.24
CA GLY A 33 5.84 -0.40 12.43
C GLY A 33 6.44 0.94 12.03
N ASN A 34 5.89 1.62 11.01
CA ASN A 34 6.35 2.93 10.55
C ASN A 34 6.28 4.01 11.63
N GLU A 35 5.33 3.91 12.57
CA GLU A 35 5.15 4.87 13.66
C GLU A 35 6.38 5.03 14.57
N ASN A 36 7.25 4.02 14.60
CA ASN A 36 8.50 4.03 15.39
C ASN A 36 9.63 4.80 14.70
N PHE A 37 9.47 5.12 13.42
CA PHE A 37 10.55 5.63 12.59
C PHE A 37 10.20 6.96 11.93
N SER A 38 8.98 7.09 11.39
CA SER A 38 8.58 8.25 10.58
C SER A 38 7.10 8.64 10.78
N ARG A 39 6.62 9.60 9.99
CA ARG A 39 5.18 9.86 9.80
C ARG A 39 4.67 9.05 8.60
N PRO A 40 3.38 8.66 8.56
CA PRO A 40 2.35 8.88 9.56
C PRO A 40 2.54 7.98 10.80
N ARG A 41 2.13 8.49 11.96
CA ARG A 41 2.12 7.75 13.24
C ARG A 41 0.72 7.35 13.68
N ASN A 42 -0.31 7.95 13.08
CA ASN A 42 -1.69 7.60 13.43
C ASN A 42 -1.94 6.16 12.93
N PRO A 43 -2.33 5.23 13.83
CA PRO A 43 -2.71 3.87 13.47
C PRO A 43 -3.72 3.77 12.30
N ASP A 44 -4.60 4.75 12.15
CA ASP A 44 -5.61 4.77 11.08
C ASP A 44 -5.02 5.02 9.70
N HIS A 45 -3.79 5.54 9.61
CA HIS A 45 -3.09 5.76 8.34
C HIS A 45 -2.02 4.69 8.06
N LEU A 46 -2.05 3.58 8.80
CA LEU A 46 -1.09 2.49 8.69
C LEU A 46 -1.82 1.18 8.42
N LEU A 47 -1.44 0.49 7.34
CA LEU A 47 -1.93 -0.84 7.01
C LEU A 47 -1.53 -1.86 8.09
N LYS A 48 -2.46 -2.73 8.46
CA LYS A 48 -2.13 -3.96 9.18
C LYS A 48 -1.46 -4.95 8.22
N SER A 49 -0.72 -5.90 8.78
CA SER A 49 -0.11 -6.98 8.00
C SER A 49 -1.17 -7.71 7.17
N GLY A 50 -0.93 -7.85 5.86
CA GLY A 50 -1.83 -8.52 4.93
C GLY A 50 -3.18 -7.81 4.71
N GLU A 51 -3.37 -6.58 5.20
CA GLU A 51 -4.64 -5.86 5.05
C GLU A 51 -4.95 -5.54 3.58
N LEU A 52 -3.94 -5.11 2.81
CA LEU A 52 -4.12 -4.72 1.42
C LEU A 52 -4.50 -5.90 0.51
N LEU A 53 -4.02 -7.10 0.84
CA LEU A 53 -4.38 -8.33 0.12
C LEU A 53 -5.87 -8.64 0.24
N GLN A 54 -6.50 -8.27 1.36
CA GLN A 54 -7.92 -8.55 1.61
C GLN A 54 -8.86 -7.65 0.79
N TRP A 55 -8.33 -6.62 0.12
CA TRP A 55 -9.14 -5.69 -0.68
C TRP A 55 -9.41 -6.20 -2.09
N PHE A 56 -8.66 -7.22 -2.54
CA PHE A 56 -8.72 -7.70 -3.92
C PHE A 56 -8.82 -9.23 -3.95
N TRP A 57 -9.38 -9.77 -5.03
CA TRP A 57 -9.34 -11.21 -5.28
C TRP A 57 -7.92 -11.63 -5.68
N GLU A 58 -7.49 -12.82 -5.22
CA GLU A 58 -6.12 -13.32 -5.44
C GLU A 58 -5.73 -13.39 -6.93
N ASP A 59 -6.67 -13.75 -7.80
CA ASP A 59 -6.45 -13.85 -9.26
C ASP A 59 -6.08 -12.51 -9.92
N PHE A 60 -6.36 -11.38 -9.27
CA PHE A 60 -5.99 -10.06 -9.77
C PHE A 60 -4.63 -9.59 -9.26
N ILE A 61 -4.01 -10.29 -8.31
CA ILE A 61 -2.74 -9.87 -7.70
C ILE A 61 -1.56 -10.36 -8.54
N ILE A 62 -0.80 -9.42 -9.09
CA ILE A 62 0.41 -9.71 -9.87
C ILE A 62 1.63 -9.80 -8.93
N ALA A 63 1.73 -8.88 -7.98
CA ALA A 63 2.84 -8.81 -7.05
C ALA A 63 2.39 -8.16 -5.74
N TYR A 64 2.97 -8.64 -4.64
CA TYR A 64 2.84 -8.08 -3.30
C TYR A 64 4.20 -8.08 -2.62
N GLU A 65 4.56 -6.94 -2.07
CA GLU A 65 5.77 -6.80 -1.27
C GLU A 65 5.45 -6.02 0.00
N GLN A 66 5.95 -6.51 1.13
CA GLN A 66 5.90 -5.83 2.41
C GLN A 66 7.30 -5.77 2.99
N GLU A 67 7.92 -4.59 2.89
CA GLU A 67 9.25 -4.37 3.41
C GLU A 67 9.18 -3.93 4.87
N PHE A 68 10.21 -4.26 5.65
CA PHE A 68 10.41 -3.75 6.99
C PHE A 68 11.88 -3.32 7.09
N GLY A 69 12.19 -2.02 7.03
CA GLY A 69 13.58 -1.59 7.19
C GLY A 69 13.91 -0.21 6.66
N ARG A 70 15.20 0.07 6.51
CA ARG A 70 15.70 1.32 5.95
C ARG A 70 15.30 1.43 4.48
N SER A 71 14.64 2.53 4.11
CA SER A 71 14.49 2.89 2.71
C SER A 71 15.87 3.00 2.04
N PRO A 72 16.04 2.54 0.80
CA PRO A 72 17.25 2.81 0.03
C PRO A 72 17.34 4.28 -0.43
N VAL A 73 16.26 5.05 -0.31
CA VAL A 73 16.22 6.46 -0.74
C VAL A 73 16.97 7.35 0.27
N PRO A 74 18.03 8.07 -0.14
CA PRO A 74 18.79 8.95 0.74
C PRO A 74 17.91 10.07 1.33
N GLY A 75 17.94 10.26 2.65
CA GLY A 75 17.13 11.26 3.35
C GLY A 75 15.78 10.77 3.84
N SER A 76 15.44 9.51 3.58
CA SER A 76 14.25 8.86 4.14
C SER A 76 14.51 8.40 5.56
N ASP A 77 13.50 8.50 6.42
CA ASP A 77 13.55 8.00 7.78
C ASP A 77 13.84 6.48 7.78
N PRO A 78 14.74 6.00 8.65
CA PRO A 78 15.12 4.60 8.69
C PRO A 78 14.00 3.77 9.33
N GLY A 79 13.10 3.23 8.51
CA GLY A 79 12.09 2.26 8.95
C GLY A 79 10.76 2.40 8.21
N ILE A 80 10.83 2.28 6.88
CA ILE A 80 9.66 2.17 6.05
C ILE A 80 9.12 0.75 6.22
N CYS A 81 7.88 0.66 6.70
CA CYS A 81 7.04 -0.50 6.44
C CYS A 81 6.13 -0.10 5.28
N ALA A 82 6.54 -0.38 4.05
CA ALA A 82 5.75 -0.07 2.85
C ALA A 82 5.16 -1.36 2.32
N VAL A 83 3.91 -1.26 1.87
CA VAL A 83 3.25 -2.34 1.14
C VAL A 83 3.02 -1.85 -0.26
N THR A 84 3.57 -2.58 -1.23
CA THR A 84 3.32 -2.37 -2.65
C THR A 84 2.51 -3.54 -3.18
N ILE A 85 1.39 -3.26 -3.84
CA ILE A 85 0.64 -4.26 -4.61
C ILE A 85 0.47 -3.79 -6.04
N SER A 86 0.63 -4.71 -6.98
CA SER A 86 0.28 -4.54 -8.38
C SER A 86 -0.86 -5.47 -8.74
N ILE A 87 -1.93 -4.93 -9.32
CA ILE A 87 -3.11 -5.72 -9.69
C ILE A 87 -3.58 -5.43 -11.12
N ASN A 88 -4.16 -6.43 -11.78
CA ASN A 88 -4.74 -6.33 -13.12
C ASN A 88 -6.25 -6.60 -13.07
N ARG A 89 -7.07 -5.67 -13.57
CA ARG A 89 -8.54 -5.75 -13.57
C ARG A 89 -9.10 -6.38 -14.84
#